data_AF-A0A354J5T0-F1
#
_entry.id   AF-A0A354J5T0-F1
#
_cell.length_a   1.000
_cell.length_b   1.000
_cell.length_c   1.000
_cell.angle_alpha   90.00
_cell.angle_beta   90.00
_cell.angle_gamma   90.00
#
_symmetry.space_group_name_H-M   'P 1'
#
loop_
_entity.id
_entity.type
_entity.pdbx_description
1 polymer ?
#
loop_
_entity_poly.entity_id
_entity_poly.type
_entity_poly.pdbx_seq_one_letter_code
_entity_poly.pdbx_strand_id
1 'polypeptide(L)'
;MKTGHIAKGKNTVRRKRNDNVLCVIRWAIAMNCADLKNLKVKHGVFGVGVITDTSDNYLIVKFATKESKFVYPDAFEKFITADNEEVQAELIKEIKNKKLAAEAQRQAAEEAQKTKEKLYAAERQAIPIKRNRRNIEDGFGSDYNVKHLARQPILTYQQVEEQFGIKIAGFGRGINRTQSTVVLISSVDKKKTGFVYHDHWTFDGDYMYSGEGKTGDQQMTLGNKAIVDAKRDGKIIHLFVKFSPQEYYYQGVFSLEDYTYEDDKDESGNVRKEYKFRLRRQNSDG
;
A
#
# COMPACT_ATOMS: atom_id res chain seq x y z
N MET A 1 -40.48 19.14 41.11
CA MET A 1 -39.84 18.22 42.07
C MET A 1 -39.18 17.10 41.31
N LYS A 2 -37.90 16.83 41.65
CA LYS A 2 -37.09 15.62 41.42
C LYS A 2 -36.92 15.09 39.98
N THR A 3 -35.80 15.37 39.30
CA THR A 3 -34.45 14.73 39.37
C THR A 3 -34.43 13.24 39.04
N GLY A 4 -33.71 12.91 37.95
CA GLY A 4 -33.29 11.56 37.58
C GLY A 4 -32.21 11.60 36.49
N HIS A 5 -30.97 11.90 36.89
CA HIS A 5 -29.75 11.73 36.12
C HIS A 5 -29.42 10.23 35.96
N ILE A 6 -29.16 9.73 34.74
CA ILE A 6 -28.37 8.51 34.54
C ILE A 6 -27.41 8.65 33.34
N ALA A 7 -26.13 8.75 33.71
CA ALA A 7 -24.89 8.24 33.12
C ALA A 7 -24.63 8.28 31.59
N LYS A 8 -23.59 9.06 31.26
CA LYS A 8 -22.78 9.04 30.04
C LYS A 8 -22.04 7.70 29.85
N GLY A 9 -22.33 6.98 28.77
CA GLY A 9 -21.48 5.91 28.24
C GLY A 9 -20.55 6.43 27.15
N LYS A 10 -19.27 6.66 27.47
CA LYS A 10 -18.22 6.97 26.49
C LYS A 10 -17.87 5.69 25.72
N ASN A 11 -18.22 5.62 24.43
CA ASN A 11 -17.74 4.55 23.56
C ASN A 11 -16.63 5.08 22.64
N THR A 12 -15.41 5.10 23.17
CA THR A 12 -14.16 5.37 22.46
C THR A 12 -13.82 4.21 21.52
N VAL A 13 -14.20 4.32 20.25
CA VAL A 13 -13.73 3.42 19.19
C VAL A 13 -12.34 3.88 18.74
N ARG A 14 -11.29 3.31 19.35
CA ARG A 14 -9.91 3.41 18.87
C ARG A 14 -9.76 2.57 17.61
N ARG A 15 -9.90 3.17 16.42
CA ARG A 15 -9.43 2.57 15.16
C ARG A 15 -7.90 2.70 15.08
N LYS A 16 -7.21 1.58 15.27
CA LYS A 16 -5.76 1.43 15.09
C LYS A 16 -5.38 1.67 13.62
N ARG A 17 -4.30 2.41 13.44
CA ARG A 17 -3.55 2.65 12.20
C ARG A 17 -3.10 1.32 11.58
N ASN A 18 -3.34 1.15 10.28
CA ASN A 18 -2.66 0.14 9.46
C ASN A 18 -1.38 0.77 8.89
N ASP A 19 -0.36 0.82 9.74
CA ASP A 19 1.02 0.79 9.26
C ASP A 19 1.42 -0.68 9.05
N ASN A 20 2.35 -0.90 8.12
CA ASN A 20 3.18 -2.10 7.91
C ASN A 20 2.70 -3.17 6.90
N VAL A 21 3.20 -3.01 5.67
CA VAL A 21 3.58 -4.13 4.80
C VAL A 21 4.85 -4.86 5.32
N LEU A 22 5.34 -4.52 6.53
CA LEU A 22 6.31 -5.31 7.31
C LEU A 22 5.69 -6.13 8.47
N CYS A 23 4.36 -6.17 8.63
CA CYS A 23 3.71 -6.74 9.84
C CYS A 23 3.14 -8.15 9.67
N VAL A 24 3.20 -8.77 8.49
CA VAL A 24 2.55 -10.07 8.27
C VAL A 24 3.35 -11.27 8.82
N ILE A 25 4.52 -11.05 9.42
CA ILE A 25 5.37 -12.15 9.94
C ILE A 25 5.27 -12.30 11.47
N ARG A 26 4.63 -11.37 12.18
CA ARG A 26 4.81 -11.28 13.64
C ARG A 26 3.84 -12.07 14.53
N TRP A 27 2.92 -12.89 13.98
CA TRP A 27 1.74 -13.36 14.72
C TRP A 27 1.40 -14.86 14.57
N ALA A 28 2.39 -15.76 14.52
CA ALA A 28 2.10 -17.20 14.39
C ALA A 28 2.79 -18.12 15.40
N ILE A 29 3.50 -17.59 16.41
CA ILE A 29 4.19 -18.43 17.40
C ILE A 29 3.71 -18.08 18.80
N ALA A 30 2.42 -18.29 19.05
CA ALA A 30 1.94 -18.46 20.42
C ALA A 30 2.17 -19.92 20.82
N MET A 31 3.31 -20.22 21.46
CA MET A 31 3.23 -21.20 22.56
C MET A 31 2.71 -20.44 23.76
N ASN A 32 1.97 -21.13 24.61
CA ASN A 32 1.36 -20.54 25.78
C ASN A 32 2.47 -19.99 26.68
N CYS A 33 2.70 -18.67 26.62
CA CYS A 33 3.76 -17.99 27.38
C CYS A 33 3.68 -18.28 28.88
N ALA A 34 2.49 -18.65 29.36
CA ALA A 34 2.23 -19.11 30.72
C ALA A 34 3.14 -20.28 31.16
N ASP A 35 3.50 -21.20 30.26
CA ASP A 35 4.27 -22.41 30.59
C ASP A 35 5.79 -22.17 30.66
N LEU A 36 6.24 -20.98 30.27
CA LEU A 36 7.66 -20.59 30.27
C LEU A 36 8.07 -19.80 31.52
N LYS A 37 7.12 -19.41 32.37
CA LYS A 37 7.41 -18.69 33.62
C LYS A 37 8.14 -19.60 34.61
N ASN A 38 9.16 -19.07 35.29
CA ASN A 38 10.04 -19.78 36.23
C ASN A 38 10.98 -20.82 35.60
N LEU A 39 11.07 -20.89 34.26
CA LEU A 39 12.04 -21.75 33.60
C LEU A 39 13.48 -21.22 33.82
N LYS A 40 14.41 -22.12 34.15
CA LYS A 40 15.84 -21.80 34.18
C LYS A 40 16.41 -21.84 32.76
N VAL A 41 17.12 -20.78 32.40
CA VAL A 41 17.73 -20.61 31.10
C VAL A 41 19.18 -20.16 31.22
N LYS A 42 20.00 -20.49 30.22
CA LYS A 42 21.41 -20.13 30.11
C LYS A 42 21.59 -19.17 28.94
N HIS A 43 22.33 -18.09 29.19
CA HIS A 43 22.79 -17.15 28.16
C HIS A 43 24.33 -17.15 28.15
N GLY A 44 24.95 -17.21 26.97
CA GLY A 44 26.41 -17.34 26.85
C GLY A 44 27.21 -16.23 27.55
N VAL A 45 26.66 -15.02 27.64
CA VAL A 45 27.29 -13.85 28.28
C VAL A 45 26.78 -13.56 29.70
N PHE A 46 25.52 -13.89 30.00
CA PHE A 46 24.86 -13.46 31.26
C PHE A 46 24.70 -14.61 32.26
N GLY A 47 25.16 -15.82 31.90
CA GLY A 47 25.10 -16.99 32.74
C GLY A 47 23.69 -17.55 32.88
N VAL A 48 23.41 -18.14 34.03
CA VAL A 48 22.11 -18.75 34.34
C VAL A 48 21.14 -17.67 34.80
N GLY A 49 19.94 -17.66 34.24
CA GLY A 49 18.84 -16.77 34.58
C GLY A 49 17.52 -17.51 34.70
N VAL A 50 16.52 -16.86 35.27
CA VAL A 50 15.16 -17.38 35.42
C VAL A 50 14.19 -16.46 34.69
N ILE A 51 13.27 -17.03 33.91
CA ILE A 51 12.23 -16.26 33.22
C ILE A 51 11.24 -15.73 34.26
N THR A 52 11.19 -14.40 34.44
CA THR A 52 10.32 -13.71 35.39
C THR A 52 8.99 -13.31 34.78
N ASP A 53 8.99 -12.94 33.51
CA ASP A 53 7.77 -12.58 32.80
C ASP A 53 7.81 -12.94 31.33
N THR A 54 6.63 -13.15 30.78
CA THR A 54 6.41 -13.67 29.43
C THR A 54 5.25 -12.91 28.80
N SER A 55 5.50 -12.33 27.64
CA SER A 55 4.49 -11.68 26.79
C SER A 55 4.52 -12.33 25.41
N ASP A 56 3.46 -12.12 24.63
CA ASP A 56 3.30 -12.70 23.28
C ASP A 56 4.49 -12.45 22.32
N ASN A 57 5.31 -11.43 22.56
CA ASN A 57 6.44 -11.06 21.70
C ASN A 57 7.79 -10.95 22.46
N TYR A 58 7.81 -11.09 23.78
CA TYR A 58 9.03 -10.88 24.57
C TYR A 58 9.07 -11.73 25.84
N LEU A 59 10.28 -12.15 26.21
CA LEU A 59 10.58 -12.76 27.50
C LEU A 59 11.40 -11.78 28.33
N ILE A 60 11.15 -11.76 29.63
CA ILE A 60 11.98 -11.07 30.60
C ILE A 60 12.69 -12.13 31.44
N VAL A 61 14.03 -12.08 31.44
CA VAL A 61 14.88 -13.03 32.16
C VAL A 61 15.69 -12.28 33.20
N LYS A 62 15.60 -12.72 34.45
CA LYS A 62 16.40 -12.21 35.56
C LYS A 62 17.66 -13.06 35.71
N PHE A 63 18.80 -12.45 35.44
CA PHE A 63 20.13 -13.01 35.72
C PHE A 63 20.64 -12.48 37.07
N ALA A 64 21.72 -13.08 37.59
CA ALA A 64 22.31 -12.69 38.86
C ALA A 64 22.73 -11.21 38.91
N THR A 65 23.15 -10.64 37.78
CA THR A 65 23.67 -9.27 37.70
C THR A 65 22.64 -8.25 37.20
N LYS A 66 21.63 -8.67 36.43
CA LYS A 66 20.61 -7.79 35.86
C LYS A 66 19.44 -8.55 35.28
N GLU A 67 18.35 -7.84 35.04
CA GLU A 67 17.21 -8.33 34.26
C GLU A 67 17.35 -7.88 32.79
N SER A 68 16.92 -8.70 31.83
CA SER A 68 17.04 -8.40 30.41
C SER A 68 15.86 -8.92 29.60
N LYS A 69 15.48 -8.17 28.57
CA LYS A 69 14.33 -8.43 27.70
C LYS A 69 14.79 -9.02 26.38
N PHE A 70 14.18 -10.13 25.95
CA PHE A 70 14.51 -10.86 24.74
C PHE A 70 13.29 -11.04 23.85
N VAL A 71 13.50 -11.12 22.54
CA VAL A 71 12.43 -11.29 21.54
C VAL A 71 12.01 -12.75 21.47
N TYR A 72 10.74 -13.05 21.77
CA TYR A 72 10.20 -14.41 21.65
C TYR A 72 9.60 -14.62 20.25
N PRO A 73 9.80 -15.79 19.59
CA PRO A 73 10.59 -16.96 20.00
C PRO A 73 12.06 -16.93 19.56
N ASP A 74 12.50 -15.92 18.80
CA ASP A 74 13.85 -15.86 18.20
C ASP A 74 15.01 -15.93 19.21
N ALA A 75 14.76 -15.54 20.46
CA ALA A 75 15.73 -15.62 21.55
C ALA A 75 16.22 -17.05 21.81
N PHE A 76 15.34 -18.06 21.70
CA PHE A 76 15.69 -19.47 21.94
C PHE A 76 16.50 -20.10 20.81
N GLU A 77 16.55 -19.47 19.64
CA GLU A 77 17.35 -19.95 18.50
C GLU A 77 18.80 -19.47 18.55
N LYS A 78 19.06 -18.32 19.18
CA LYS A 78 20.34 -17.60 19.04
C LYS A 78 21.00 -17.18 20.34
N PHE A 79 20.23 -16.95 21.39
CA PHE A 79 20.72 -16.21 22.56
C PHE A 79 20.53 -16.96 23.88
N ILE A 80 19.49 -17.79 23.98
CA ILE A 80 19.08 -18.43 25.23
C ILE A 80 18.85 -19.93 25.00
N THR A 81 19.36 -20.75 25.92
CA THR A 81 19.06 -22.19 25.97
C THR A 81 18.37 -22.55 27.28
N ALA A 82 17.33 -23.38 27.24
CA ALA A 82 16.75 -23.96 28.45
C ALA A 82 17.77 -24.90 29.12
N ASP A 83 17.73 -24.96 30.44
CA ASP A 83 18.64 -25.79 31.23
C ASP A 83 18.38 -27.29 31.04
N ASN A 84 17.13 -27.66 30.69
CA ASN A 84 16.75 -29.02 30.32
C ASN A 84 16.84 -29.18 28.79
N GLU A 85 17.69 -30.12 28.35
CA GLU A 85 17.92 -30.42 26.93
C GLU A 85 16.66 -30.94 26.22
N GLU A 86 15.82 -31.74 26.90
CA GLU A 86 14.57 -32.25 26.33
C GLU A 86 13.59 -31.11 26.05
N VAL A 87 13.45 -30.20 27.00
CA VAL A 87 12.58 -29.02 26.89
C VAL A 87 13.10 -28.06 25.81
N GLN A 88 14.42 -27.86 25.71
CA GLN A 88 15.03 -27.04 24.66
C GLN A 88 14.78 -27.63 23.27
N ALA A 89 14.92 -28.95 23.12
CA ALA A 89 14.72 -29.63 21.86
C ALA A 89 13.27 -29.54 21.37
N GLU A 90 12.30 -29.71 22.28
CA GLU A 90 10.87 -29.56 21.97
C GLU A 90 10.51 -28.12 21.58
N LEU A 91 11.03 -27.13 22.32
CA LEU A 91 10.85 -25.71 22.01
C LEU A 91 11.37 -25.35 20.61
N ILE A 92 12.61 -25.74 20.29
CA ILE A 92 13.20 -25.48 18.97
C ILE A 92 12.41 -26.18 17.86
N LYS A 93 11.98 -27.43 18.10
CA LYS A 93 11.20 -28.21 17.14
C LYS A 93 9.86 -27.53 16.86
N GLU A 94 9.16 -27.07 17.88
CA GLU A 94 7.88 -26.38 17.72
C GLU A 94 8.04 -25.02 17.04
N ILE A 95 9.07 -24.25 17.37
CA ILE A 95 9.38 -22.96 16.72
C ILE A 95 9.67 -23.18 15.23
N LYS A 96 10.49 -24.17 14.87
CA LYS A 96 10.78 -24.51 13.47
C LYS A 96 9.53 -24.96 12.71
N ASN A 97 8.73 -25.83 13.30
CA ASN A 97 7.48 -26.31 12.67
C ASN A 97 6.49 -25.16 12.43
N LYS A 98 6.33 -24.25 13.38
CA LYS A 98 5.46 -23.06 13.21
C LYS A 98 6.02 -22.06 12.20
N LYS A 99 7.35 -21.87 12.14
CA LYS A 99 8.00 -21.03 11.10
C LYS A 99 7.78 -21.60 9.69
N LEU A 100 7.99 -22.91 9.51
CA LEU A 100 7.74 -23.61 8.25
C LEU A 100 6.26 -23.55 7.85
N ALA A 101 5.34 -23.76 8.79
CA ALA A 101 3.91 -23.65 8.53
C ALA A 101 3.52 -22.22 8.12
N ALA A 102 4.06 -21.18 8.78
CA ALA A 102 3.79 -19.79 8.44
C ALA A 102 4.42 -19.35 7.10
N GLU A 103 5.56 -19.94 6.72
CA GLU A 103 6.17 -19.71 5.41
C GLU A 103 5.40 -20.44 4.31
N ALA A 104 5.00 -21.69 4.53
CA ALA A 104 4.14 -22.44 3.62
C ALA A 104 2.77 -21.76 3.44
N GLN A 105 2.18 -21.23 4.51
CA GLN A 105 0.94 -20.43 4.41
C GLN A 105 1.14 -19.14 3.61
N ARG A 106 2.29 -18.47 3.76
CA ARG A 106 2.63 -17.28 2.95
C ARG A 106 2.81 -17.63 1.48
N GLN A 107 3.58 -18.68 1.17
CA GLN A 107 3.78 -19.16 -0.19
C GLN A 107 2.46 -19.61 -0.81
N ALA A 108 1.64 -20.37 -0.09
CA ALA A 108 0.32 -20.80 -0.55
C ALA A 108 -0.64 -19.62 -0.75
N ALA A 109 -0.60 -18.58 0.09
CA ALA A 109 -1.40 -17.37 -0.09
C ALA A 109 -0.94 -16.56 -1.32
N GLU A 110 0.37 -16.40 -1.52
CA GLU A 110 0.93 -15.74 -2.69
C GLU A 110 0.62 -16.50 -3.99
N GLU A 111 0.72 -17.83 -3.98
CA GLU A 111 0.37 -18.68 -5.11
C GLU A 111 -1.13 -18.67 -5.38
N ALA A 112 -1.97 -18.71 -4.35
CA ALA A 112 -3.42 -18.59 -4.47
C ALA A 112 -3.81 -17.21 -5.03
N GLN A 113 -3.09 -16.14 -4.67
CA GLN A 113 -3.31 -14.81 -5.21
C GLN A 113 -2.88 -14.71 -6.67
N LYS A 114 -1.68 -15.20 -7.03
CA LYS A 114 -1.22 -15.29 -8.43
C LYS A 114 -2.15 -16.14 -9.28
N THR A 115 -2.69 -17.22 -8.72
CA THR A 115 -3.64 -18.12 -9.41
C THR A 115 -4.98 -17.43 -9.62
N LYS A 116 -5.51 -16.75 -8.59
CA LYS A 116 -6.71 -15.92 -8.73
C LYS A 116 -6.52 -14.83 -9.79
N GLU A 117 -5.39 -14.14 -9.81
CA GLU A 117 -5.09 -13.11 -10.81
C GLU A 117 -5.01 -13.68 -12.23
N LYS A 118 -4.38 -14.85 -12.40
CA LYS A 118 -4.34 -15.56 -13.69
C LYS A 118 -5.72 -16.05 -14.12
N LEU A 119 -6.54 -16.56 -13.19
CA LEU A 119 -7.92 -16.97 -13.45
C LEU A 119 -8.78 -15.77 -13.85
N TYR A 120 -8.71 -14.65 -13.12
CA TYR A 120 -9.37 -13.41 -13.50
C TYR A 120 -8.90 -12.90 -14.86
N ALA A 121 -7.62 -13.05 -15.21
CA ALA A 121 -7.10 -12.67 -16.52
C ALA A 121 -7.64 -13.59 -17.64
N ALA A 122 -7.63 -14.90 -17.42
CA ALA A 122 -8.12 -15.89 -18.37
C ALA A 122 -9.64 -15.81 -18.56
N GLU A 123 -10.40 -15.64 -17.48
CA GLU A 123 -11.85 -15.47 -17.51
C GLU A 123 -12.23 -14.18 -18.24
N ARG A 124 -11.47 -13.09 -18.08
CA ARG A 124 -11.67 -11.86 -18.86
C ARG A 124 -11.27 -11.97 -20.33
N GLN A 125 -10.34 -12.85 -20.68
CA GLN A 125 -9.98 -13.14 -22.07
C GLN A 125 -10.97 -14.11 -22.75
N ALA A 126 -11.61 -14.99 -21.98
CA ALA A 126 -12.59 -15.97 -22.46
C ALA A 126 -14.00 -15.39 -22.62
N ILE A 127 -14.31 -14.23 -22.03
CA ILE A 127 -15.54 -13.51 -22.36
C ILE A 127 -15.39 -12.94 -23.77
N PRO A 128 -16.18 -13.40 -24.76
CA PRO A 128 -16.17 -12.77 -26.07
C PRO A 128 -16.71 -11.35 -25.87
N ILE A 129 -15.84 -10.36 -26.03
CA ILE A 129 -16.25 -8.97 -26.09
C ILE A 129 -17.13 -8.87 -27.33
N LYS A 130 -18.46 -8.92 -27.16
CA LYS A 130 -19.37 -8.28 -28.11
C LYS A 130 -18.99 -6.81 -28.08
N ARG A 131 -18.08 -6.42 -28.99
CA ARG A 131 -17.70 -5.04 -29.24
C ARG A 131 -18.93 -4.35 -29.80
N ASN A 132 -19.80 -3.90 -28.90
CA ASN A 132 -20.68 -2.80 -29.23
C ASN A 132 -19.71 -1.64 -29.47
N ARG A 133 -19.47 -1.28 -30.74
CA ARG A 133 -18.63 -0.15 -31.14
C ARG A 133 -19.32 1.14 -30.69
N ARG A 134 -19.30 1.41 -29.39
CA ARG A 134 -19.47 2.77 -28.88
C ARG A 134 -18.10 3.40 -28.90
N ASN A 135 -18.02 4.62 -29.39
CA ASN A 135 -16.77 5.36 -29.37
C ASN A 135 -16.39 5.58 -27.89
N ILE A 136 -15.10 5.53 -27.57
CA ILE A 136 -14.62 5.77 -26.18
C ILE A 136 -15.14 7.12 -25.62
N GLU A 137 -15.42 8.05 -26.53
CA GLU A 137 -16.00 9.37 -26.30
C GLU A 137 -17.37 9.31 -25.63
N ASP A 138 -18.20 8.30 -25.97
CA ASP A 138 -19.56 8.15 -25.46
C ASP A 138 -19.59 7.87 -23.94
N GLY A 139 -18.46 7.47 -23.36
CA GLY A 139 -18.32 7.25 -21.93
C GLY A 139 -17.98 8.49 -21.12
N PHE A 140 -17.43 9.54 -21.75
CA PHE A 140 -16.99 10.73 -21.04
C PHE A 140 -18.09 11.79 -20.97
N GLY A 141 -18.11 12.56 -19.88
CA GLY A 141 -18.89 13.78 -19.81
C GLY A 141 -18.29 14.88 -20.69
N SER A 142 -19.09 15.90 -21.02
CA SER A 142 -18.63 17.03 -21.83
C SER A 142 -17.50 17.83 -21.17
N ASP A 143 -17.44 17.79 -19.85
CA ASP A 143 -16.43 18.40 -18.98
C ASP A 143 -15.04 17.74 -19.10
N TYR A 144 -14.95 16.49 -19.58
CA TYR A 144 -13.65 15.83 -19.70
C TYR A 144 -12.80 16.35 -20.86
N ASN A 145 -13.40 16.99 -21.87
CA ASN A 145 -12.74 17.43 -23.11
C ASN A 145 -11.96 16.31 -23.84
N VAL A 146 -12.64 15.18 -24.11
CA VAL A 146 -12.06 13.94 -24.68
C VAL A 146 -11.27 14.12 -26.00
N LYS A 147 -11.49 15.22 -26.74
CA LYS A 147 -10.72 15.57 -27.95
C LYS A 147 -9.20 15.60 -27.72
N HIS A 148 -8.76 15.91 -26.50
CA HIS A 148 -7.35 16.01 -26.12
C HIS A 148 -6.73 14.65 -25.74
N LEU A 149 -7.54 13.61 -25.53
CA LEU A 149 -7.08 12.28 -25.18
C LEU A 149 -6.35 11.61 -26.36
N ALA A 150 -5.07 11.28 -26.17
CA ALA A 150 -4.33 10.44 -27.10
C ALA A 150 -4.89 9.01 -27.07
N ARG A 151 -5.20 8.48 -28.26
CA ARG A 151 -5.82 7.15 -28.44
C ARG A 151 -4.80 6.01 -28.52
N GLN A 152 -3.53 6.33 -28.73
CA GLN A 152 -2.40 5.41 -28.84
C GLN A 152 -1.10 6.10 -28.36
N PRO A 153 -0.09 5.33 -27.92
CA PRO A 153 -0.13 3.88 -27.70
C PRO A 153 -0.97 3.51 -26.46
N ILE A 154 -1.55 2.32 -26.48
CA ILE A 154 -2.20 1.70 -25.32
C ILE A 154 -1.28 0.61 -24.78
N LEU A 155 -0.93 0.70 -23.51
CA LEU A 155 -0.07 -0.24 -22.81
C LEU A 155 -0.83 -1.01 -21.73
N THR A 156 -0.32 -2.18 -21.39
CA THR A 156 -0.69 -2.92 -20.18
C THR A 156 0.11 -2.40 -18.97
N TYR A 157 -0.34 -2.70 -17.75
CA TYR A 157 0.39 -2.29 -16.55
C TYR A 157 1.84 -2.84 -16.53
N GLN A 158 2.06 -4.06 -17.02
CA GLN A 158 3.39 -4.69 -17.06
C GLN A 158 4.32 -3.93 -18.00
N GLN A 159 3.81 -3.52 -19.17
CA GLN A 159 4.58 -2.72 -20.12
C GLN A 159 4.92 -1.35 -19.55
N VAL A 160 4.00 -0.70 -18.82
CA VAL A 160 4.29 0.57 -18.15
C VAL A 160 5.35 0.38 -17.05
N GLU A 161 5.23 -0.67 -16.22
CA GLU A 161 6.25 -0.98 -15.21
C GLU A 161 7.63 -1.22 -15.81
N GLU A 162 7.70 -2.03 -16.86
CA GLU A 162 8.94 -2.40 -17.55
C GLU A 162 9.58 -1.18 -18.22
N GLN A 163 8.79 -0.40 -18.98
CA GLN A 163 9.29 0.74 -19.74
C GLN A 163 9.84 1.86 -18.85
N PHE A 164 9.22 2.08 -17.69
CA PHE A 164 9.57 3.21 -16.82
C PHE A 164 10.30 2.80 -15.53
N GLY A 165 10.55 1.50 -15.33
CA GLY A 165 11.22 0.99 -14.13
C GLY A 165 10.43 1.28 -12.84
N ILE A 166 9.09 1.26 -12.90
CA ILE A 166 8.20 1.53 -11.77
C ILE A 166 7.47 0.27 -11.30
N LYS A 167 6.81 0.36 -10.14
CA LYS A 167 5.93 -0.69 -9.61
C LYS A 167 4.57 -0.13 -9.23
N ILE A 168 3.56 -0.54 -9.97
CA ILE A 168 2.14 -0.20 -9.81
C ILE A 168 1.49 -1.33 -8.99
N ALA A 169 2.00 -1.59 -7.78
CA ALA A 169 1.47 -2.63 -6.88
C ALA A 169 0.51 -2.03 -5.83
N GLY A 170 -0.60 -2.73 -5.56
CA GLY A 170 -1.66 -2.25 -4.65
C GLY A 170 -2.48 -1.11 -5.26
N PHE A 171 -3.64 -0.79 -4.66
CA PHE A 171 -4.55 0.26 -5.13
C PHE A 171 -3.81 1.55 -5.55
N GLY A 172 -3.64 1.74 -6.85
CA GLY A 172 -3.38 3.00 -7.55
C GLY A 172 -2.43 3.98 -6.86
N ARG A 173 -1.11 3.74 -6.93
CA ARG A 173 -0.17 4.86 -6.86
C ARG A 173 -0.34 5.70 -8.12
N GLY A 174 -1.11 6.77 -8.03
CA GLY A 174 -1.25 7.74 -9.12
C GLY A 174 0.11 8.34 -9.49
N ILE A 175 0.94 8.64 -8.50
CA ILE A 175 2.25 9.28 -8.68
C ILE A 175 3.37 8.26 -8.42
N ASN A 176 4.14 7.94 -9.46
CA ASN A 176 5.25 6.99 -9.39
C ASN A 176 6.57 7.72 -9.69
N ARG A 177 7.55 7.62 -8.79
CA ARG A 177 8.77 8.42 -8.84
C ARG A 177 9.98 7.53 -9.06
N THR A 178 10.88 7.97 -9.92
CA THR A 178 12.23 7.41 -10.08
C THR A 178 13.27 8.51 -9.88
N GLN A 179 14.54 8.20 -10.16
CA GLN A 179 15.61 9.19 -10.16
C GLN A 179 15.44 10.22 -11.29
N SER A 180 14.96 9.81 -12.46
CA SER A 180 14.88 10.64 -13.66
C SER A 180 13.46 10.94 -14.15
N THR A 181 12.43 10.30 -13.58
CA THR A 181 11.05 10.45 -14.05
C THR A 181 10.03 10.55 -12.91
N VAL A 182 8.89 11.17 -13.24
CA VAL A 182 7.65 11.10 -12.48
C VAL A 182 6.57 10.57 -13.44
N VAL A 183 6.08 9.36 -13.21
CA VAL A 183 5.04 8.73 -14.01
C VAL A 183 3.70 8.88 -13.30
N LEU A 184 2.81 9.65 -13.92
CA LEU A 184 1.46 9.92 -13.45
C LEU A 184 0.46 8.98 -14.11
N ILE A 185 -0.41 8.40 -13.30
CA ILE A 185 -1.48 7.50 -13.70
C ILE A 185 -2.79 8.11 -13.23
N SER A 186 -3.53 8.68 -14.17
CA SER A 186 -4.93 9.10 -13.98
C SER A 186 -5.84 7.89 -14.21
N SER A 187 -6.83 7.71 -13.33
CA SER A 187 -7.74 6.56 -13.39
C SER A 187 -9.14 6.97 -13.82
N VAL A 188 -9.70 6.21 -14.75
CA VAL A 188 -11.06 6.36 -15.27
C VAL A 188 -11.83 5.07 -15.02
N ASP A 189 -12.87 5.16 -14.20
CA ASP A 189 -13.71 4.04 -13.80
C ASP A 189 -14.87 3.86 -14.77
N LYS A 190 -14.97 2.69 -15.41
CA LYS A 190 -16.09 2.33 -16.30
C LYS A 190 -17.31 1.91 -15.46
N LYS A 191 -18.39 2.72 -15.43
CA LYS A 191 -19.68 2.37 -14.80
C LYS A 191 -20.78 2.19 -15.86
N LYS A 192 -21.95 1.68 -15.46
CA LYS A 192 -23.10 1.49 -16.37
C LYS A 192 -23.61 2.80 -16.96
N THR A 193 -23.52 3.90 -16.20
CA THR A 193 -24.03 5.23 -16.54
C THR A 193 -23.03 6.10 -17.29
N GLY A 194 -21.80 5.63 -17.51
CA GLY A 194 -20.70 6.41 -18.07
C GLY A 194 -19.40 6.19 -17.30
N PHE A 195 -18.41 7.01 -17.60
CA PHE A 195 -17.12 7.00 -16.93
C PHE A 195 -17.11 7.96 -15.74
N VAL A 196 -16.44 7.54 -14.67
CA VAL A 196 -16.17 8.36 -13.50
C VAL A 196 -14.68 8.65 -13.45
N TYR A 197 -14.33 9.92 -13.32
CA TYR A 197 -12.96 10.39 -13.32
C TYR A 197 -12.83 11.58 -12.37
N HIS A 198 -11.66 11.70 -11.74
CA HIS A 198 -11.31 12.83 -10.88
C HIS A 198 -10.44 13.84 -11.62
N ASP A 199 -9.64 13.36 -12.56
CA ASP A 199 -8.73 14.13 -13.39
C ASP A 199 -9.35 14.32 -14.78
N HIS A 200 -9.04 15.44 -15.44
CA HIS A 200 -9.67 15.79 -16.71
C HIS A 200 -8.80 16.69 -17.57
N TRP A 201 -9.10 16.75 -18.87
CA TRP A 201 -8.53 17.77 -19.73
C TRP A 201 -9.31 19.07 -19.56
N THR A 202 -8.57 20.16 -19.48
CA THR A 202 -9.12 21.51 -19.64
C THR A 202 -9.55 21.75 -21.08
N PHE A 203 -10.33 22.80 -21.31
CA PHE A 203 -10.78 23.17 -22.65
C PHE A 203 -9.60 23.50 -23.59
N ASP A 204 -8.57 24.16 -23.05
CA ASP A 204 -7.34 24.60 -23.71
C ASP A 204 -6.28 23.50 -23.89
N GLY A 205 -6.48 22.31 -23.29
CA GLY A 205 -5.64 21.13 -23.55
C GLY A 205 -4.54 20.88 -22.52
N ASP A 206 -4.50 21.65 -21.44
CA ASP A 206 -3.76 21.27 -20.24
C ASP A 206 -4.52 20.15 -19.48
N TYR A 207 -3.80 19.32 -18.73
CA TYR A 207 -4.38 18.25 -17.93
C TYR A 207 -4.45 18.64 -16.46
N MET A 208 -5.64 18.55 -15.86
CA MET A 208 -5.80 18.74 -14.42
C MET A 208 -5.64 17.41 -13.69
N TYR A 209 -4.58 17.32 -12.88
CA TYR A 209 -4.22 16.12 -12.13
C TYR A 209 -4.37 16.34 -10.63
N SER A 210 -5.04 15.40 -9.95
CA SER A 210 -5.28 15.46 -8.51
C SER A 210 -4.09 14.87 -7.74
N GLY A 211 -3.68 15.55 -6.67
CA GLY A 211 -2.56 15.14 -5.84
C GLY A 211 -2.79 13.84 -5.06
N GLU A 212 -1.72 13.33 -4.44
CA GLU A 212 -1.79 12.18 -3.55
C GLU A 212 -2.08 12.58 -2.09
N GLY A 213 -2.87 11.74 -1.41
CA GLY A 213 -3.23 11.90 0.00
C GLY A 213 -4.70 11.53 0.23
N LYS A 214 -4.95 10.52 1.06
CA LYS A 214 -6.28 9.90 1.24
C LYS A 214 -7.13 10.46 2.37
N THR A 215 -6.52 11.10 3.36
CA THR A 215 -7.19 11.51 4.60
C THR A 215 -6.67 12.87 5.05
N GLY A 216 -7.60 13.78 5.37
CA GLY A 216 -7.27 15.18 5.69
C GLY A 216 -6.65 15.94 4.51
N ASP A 217 -6.26 17.18 4.77
CA ASP A 217 -5.62 18.05 3.78
C ASP A 217 -4.37 17.38 3.21
N GLN A 218 -4.27 17.37 1.89
CA GLN A 218 -3.09 16.85 1.22
C GLN A 218 -1.86 17.68 1.58
N GLN A 219 -0.72 17.00 1.66
CA GLN A 219 0.55 17.61 2.06
C GLN A 219 1.47 17.73 0.85
N MET A 220 2.22 18.83 0.75
CA MET A 220 3.23 19.03 -0.30
C MET A 220 4.49 18.20 -0.02
N THR A 221 4.33 16.88 -0.02
CA THR A 221 5.37 15.90 0.31
C THR A 221 5.41 14.82 -0.77
N LEU A 222 6.49 14.05 -0.78
CA LEU A 222 6.64 12.83 -1.58
C LEU A 222 6.24 12.99 -3.07
N GLY A 223 5.12 12.42 -3.50
CA GLY A 223 4.60 12.48 -4.87
C GLY A 223 4.27 13.90 -5.30
N ASN A 224 3.48 14.61 -4.49
CA ASN A 224 3.09 16.00 -4.76
C ASN A 224 4.32 16.90 -4.94
N LYS A 225 5.29 16.77 -4.02
CA LYS A 225 6.54 17.52 -4.10
C LYS A 225 7.35 17.17 -5.34
N ALA A 226 7.34 15.90 -5.76
CA ALA A 226 8.06 15.47 -6.95
C ALA A 226 7.48 16.04 -8.25
N ILE A 227 6.18 16.30 -8.32
CA ILE A 227 5.58 17.02 -9.45
C ILE A 227 6.08 18.46 -9.48
N VAL A 228 6.02 19.15 -8.34
CA VAL A 228 6.47 20.56 -8.21
C VAL A 228 7.95 20.73 -8.53
N ASP A 229 8.78 19.82 -8.01
CA ASP A 229 10.22 19.90 -8.13
C ASP A 229 10.75 19.31 -9.44
N ALA A 230 9.90 18.66 -10.26
CA ALA A 230 10.34 17.87 -11.42
C ALA A 230 11.31 18.64 -12.33
N LYS A 231 10.94 19.88 -12.70
CA LYS A 231 11.77 20.73 -13.56
C LYS A 231 13.12 21.06 -12.91
N ARG A 232 13.13 21.41 -11.62
CA ARG A 232 14.34 21.75 -10.87
C ARG A 232 15.27 20.53 -10.75
N ASP A 233 14.69 19.37 -10.52
CA ASP A 233 15.42 18.13 -10.29
C ASP A 233 15.76 17.39 -11.60
N GLY A 234 15.44 17.97 -12.77
CA GLY A 234 15.71 17.38 -14.08
C GLY A 234 14.89 16.12 -14.37
N LYS A 235 13.72 15.97 -13.75
CA LYS A 235 12.82 14.82 -13.94
C LYS A 235 11.79 15.06 -15.02
N ILE A 236 11.57 14.04 -15.84
CA ILE A 236 10.57 14.06 -16.91
C ILE A 236 9.23 13.56 -16.35
N ILE A 237 8.16 14.33 -16.56
CA ILE A 237 6.81 13.91 -16.18
C ILE A 237 6.16 13.19 -17.36
N HIS A 238 5.76 11.93 -17.15
CA HIS A 238 4.99 11.14 -18.11
C HIS A 238 3.56 10.97 -17.60
N LEU A 239 2.56 11.05 -18.48
CA LEU A 239 1.15 10.88 -18.10
C LEU A 239 0.50 9.71 -18.82
N PHE A 240 -0.26 8.92 -18.06
CA PHE A 240 -1.13 7.85 -18.54
C PHE A 240 -2.57 8.06 -18.06
N VAL A 241 -3.53 7.77 -18.95
CA VAL A 241 -4.94 7.61 -18.58
C VAL A 241 -5.29 6.13 -18.59
N LYS A 242 -5.71 5.60 -17.44
CA LYS A 242 -5.95 4.17 -17.22
C LYS A 242 -7.44 3.89 -17.12
N PHE A 243 -7.92 2.94 -17.90
CA PHE A 243 -9.29 2.41 -17.78
C PHE A 243 -9.35 1.02 -17.15
N SER A 244 -8.27 0.25 -17.28
CA SER A 244 -8.17 -1.11 -16.73
C SER A 244 -6.70 -1.53 -16.66
N PRO A 245 -6.36 -2.68 -16.02
CA PRO A 245 -4.99 -3.19 -16.02
C PRO A 245 -4.37 -3.42 -17.40
N GLN A 246 -5.18 -3.46 -18.47
CA GLN A 246 -4.74 -3.69 -19.85
C GLN A 246 -4.84 -2.43 -20.73
N GLU A 247 -5.37 -1.32 -20.20
CA GLU A 247 -5.70 -0.12 -20.98
C GLU A 247 -5.11 1.13 -20.32
N TYR A 248 -3.81 1.36 -20.53
CA TYR A 248 -3.10 2.58 -20.15
C TYR A 248 -2.77 3.38 -21.42
N TYR A 249 -3.51 4.46 -21.65
CA TYR A 249 -3.33 5.33 -22.79
C TYR A 249 -2.22 6.33 -22.48
N TYR A 250 -1.09 6.25 -23.19
CA TYR A 250 0.00 7.20 -23.00
C TYR A 250 -0.38 8.57 -23.59
N GLN A 251 -0.24 9.62 -22.78
CA GLN A 251 -0.61 10.99 -23.17
C GLN A 251 0.57 11.86 -23.57
N GLY A 252 1.80 11.41 -23.30
CA GLY A 252 3.03 12.14 -23.64
C GLY A 252 3.81 12.61 -22.42
N VAL A 253 4.72 13.56 -22.68
CA VAL A 253 5.55 14.25 -21.68
C VAL A 253 4.89 15.56 -21.30
N PHE A 254 4.98 15.93 -20.02
CA PHE A 254 4.32 17.11 -19.46
C PHE A 254 5.29 17.97 -18.62
N SER A 255 4.96 19.25 -18.48
CA SER A 255 5.50 20.16 -17.48
C SER A 255 4.40 20.58 -16.50
N LEU A 256 4.79 20.91 -15.27
CA LEU A 256 3.91 21.63 -14.36
C LEU A 256 3.90 23.12 -14.75
N GLU A 257 2.72 23.69 -14.97
CA GLU A 257 2.53 25.14 -15.16
C GLU A 257 2.30 25.82 -13.82
N ASP A 258 1.29 25.36 -13.08
CA ASP A 258 0.93 25.84 -11.76
C ASP A 258 0.21 24.75 -10.96
N TYR A 259 -0.08 25.04 -9.69
CA TYR A 259 -0.95 24.20 -8.88
C TYR A 259 -1.80 25.06 -7.94
N THR A 260 -2.97 24.53 -7.63
CA THR A 260 -3.93 25.13 -6.69
C THR A 260 -4.43 24.05 -5.72
N TYR A 261 -5.45 24.39 -4.93
CA TYR A 261 -6.20 23.45 -4.11
C TYR A 261 -7.70 23.63 -4.33
N GLU A 262 -8.43 22.53 -4.23
CA GLU A 262 -9.89 22.49 -4.22
C GLU A 262 -10.36 21.77 -2.94
N ASP A 263 -11.55 22.13 -2.48
CA ASP A 263 -12.21 21.42 -1.38
C ASP A 263 -12.87 20.16 -1.93
N ASP A 264 -12.45 18.99 -1.45
CA ASP A 264 -13.03 17.68 -1.80
C ASP A 264 -13.29 16.83 -0.55
N LYS A 265 -13.96 15.69 -0.70
CA LYS A 265 -14.21 14.73 0.37
C LYS A 265 -13.08 13.72 0.48
N ASP A 266 -12.60 13.53 1.70
CA ASP A 266 -11.65 12.46 2.00
C ASP A 266 -12.32 11.08 2.07
N GLU A 267 -11.55 10.00 2.25
CA GLU A 267 -12.10 8.64 2.36
C GLU A 267 -13.08 8.45 3.53
N SER A 268 -13.12 9.39 4.49
CA SER A 268 -14.07 9.40 5.62
C SER A 268 -15.27 10.33 5.38
N GLY A 269 -15.35 11.01 4.23
CA GLY A 269 -16.40 11.95 3.89
C GLY A 269 -16.22 13.38 4.44
N ASN A 270 -15.07 13.69 5.03
CA ASN A 270 -14.77 15.02 5.54
C ASN A 270 -14.25 15.92 4.42
N VAL A 271 -14.57 17.22 4.49
CA VAL A 271 -13.96 18.19 3.56
C VAL A 271 -12.46 18.28 3.85
N ARG A 272 -11.65 18.24 2.79
CA ARG A 272 -10.20 18.40 2.80
C ARG A 272 -9.76 19.27 1.63
N LYS A 273 -8.59 19.88 1.75
CA LYS A 273 -7.88 20.47 0.61
C LYS A 273 -7.17 19.39 -0.19
N GLU A 274 -7.51 19.30 -1.46
CA GLU A 274 -6.85 18.45 -2.45
C GLU A 274 -6.05 19.31 -3.43
N TYR A 275 -4.79 18.95 -3.68
CA TYR A 275 -3.98 19.65 -4.68
C TYR A 275 -4.48 19.34 -6.08
N LYS A 276 -4.54 20.37 -6.92
CA LYS A 276 -4.76 20.25 -8.36
C LYS A 276 -3.55 20.80 -9.09
N PHE A 277 -2.90 19.95 -9.89
CA PHE A 277 -1.72 20.28 -10.67
C PHE A 277 -2.12 20.49 -12.13
N ARG A 278 -1.83 21.67 -12.68
CA ARG A 278 -2.07 21.99 -14.08
C ARG A 278 -0.86 21.58 -14.90
N LEU A 279 -1.03 20.55 -15.71
CA LEU A 279 0.04 19.95 -16.49
C LEU A 279 -0.10 20.29 -17.96
N ARG A 280 0.92 20.93 -18.53
CA ARG A 280 0.95 21.24 -19.97
C ARG A 280 1.72 20.19 -20.73
N ARG A 281 1.12 19.70 -21.81
CA ARG A 281 1.79 18.76 -22.71
C ARG A 281 2.99 19.45 -23.35
N GLN A 282 4.14 18.80 -23.29
CA GLN A 282 5.33 19.22 -24.02
C GLN A 282 5.21 18.68 -25.44
N ASN A 283 5.26 19.58 -26.43
CA ASN A 283 5.36 19.15 -27.82
C ASN A 283 6.74 18.50 -27.99
N SER A 284 6.76 17.30 -28.56
CA SER A 284 8.00 16.71 -29.04
C SER A 284 8.42 17.52 -30.27
N ASP A 285 9.19 18.59 -30.09
CA ASP A 285 9.91 19.19 -31.21
C ASP A 285 10.95 18.16 -31.67
N GLY A 286 10.63 17.51 -32.79
CA GLY A 286 11.48 16.64 -33.58
C GLY A 286 11.07 16.76 -35.03
#